data_AF-A0A6A5RPC4-F1
#
_entry.id   AF-A0A6A5RPC4-F1
#
_cell.length_a   1.000
_cell.length_b   1.000
_cell.length_c   1.000
_cell.angle_alpha   90.00
_cell.angle_beta   90.00
_cell.angle_gamma   90.00
#
_symmetry.space_group_name_H-M   'P 1'
#
loop_
_entity.id
_entity.type
_entity.pdbx_description
1 polymer ?
#
loop_
_entity_poly.entity_id
_entity_poly.type
_entity_poly.pdbx_seq_one_letter_code
_entity_poly.pdbx_strand_id
1 'polypeptide(L)'
;MEEVPDGIHQWLSVDQFPGHLQKYWFQRFKIWDKYDKGIWMTEDAWFGVTPEPIANKIAAHIAESAPKAKTVIIDAFAGVGGNAIALARSGRWERVFAIEKDPKTLKCAKHNAEIYGVANKIFWLAGDCFEAISRFVGQENTIIFASPPWGGTSYGEDDIFDLTKMEPYNLDKLYKSFTKYSKELVLYLPRNSDLNQIAKYVPEDQKLEVAHYAIMGASKALCAYFGDFNFDVAEEEVEE
;
A
#
# COMPACT_ATOMS: atom_id res chain seq x y z
N MET A 1 -12.51 -21.03 18.65
CA MET A 1 -12.52 -19.95 17.63
C MET A 1 -12.74 -18.67 18.37
N GLU A 2 -11.88 -17.68 18.17
CA GLU A 2 -12.11 -16.34 18.70
C GLU A 2 -13.37 -15.77 18.04
N GLU A 3 -14.24 -15.15 18.82
CA GLU A 3 -15.48 -14.58 18.31
C GLU A 3 -15.15 -13.35 17.43
N VAL A 4 -15.66 -13.34 16.20
CA VAL A 4 -15.41 -12.23 15.28
C VAL A 4 -16.12 -10.98 15.80
N PRO A 5 -15.41 -9.86 16.04
CA PRO A 5 -16.03 -8.66 16.61
C PRO A 5 -17.07 -8.01 15.68
N ASP A 6 -17.98 -7.22 16.27
CA ASP A 6 -18.98 -6.48 15.51
C ASP A 6 -18.37 -5.56 14.42
N GLY A 7 -18.92 -5.64 13.20
CA GLY A 7 -18.43 -4.94 12.01
C GLY A 7 -17.10 -5.47 11.45
N ILE A 8 -16.61 -6.61 11.94
CA ILE A 8 -15.54 -7.39 11.35
C ILE A 8 -16.15 -8.70 10.85
N HIS A 9 -15.65 -9.20 9.73
CA HIS A 9 -16.22 -10.36 9.07
C HIS A 9 -15.15 -11.36 8.66
N GLN A 10 -15.53 -12.64 8.75
CA GLN A 10 -14.83 -13.77 8.19
C GLN A 10 -15.85 -14.60 7.41
N TRP A 11 -16.13 -14.21 6.17
CA TRP A 11 -17.12 -14.91 5.35
C TRP A 11 -16.57 -16.24 4.84
N LEU A 12 -17.33 -17.32 5.05
CA LEU A 12 -16.91 -18.69 4.74
C LEU A 12 -17.61 -19.26 3.49
N SER A 13 -18.72 -18.64 3.06
CA SER A 13 -19.42 -18.99 1.83
C SER A 13 -19.90 -17.75 1.09
N VAL A 14 -20.22 -17.93 -0.21
CA VAL A 14 -20.74 -16.84 -1.07
C VAL A 14 -22.06 -16.27 -0.56
N ASP A 15 -22.91 -17.11 0.05
CA ASP A 15 -24.24 -16.72 0.54
C ASP A 15 -24.17 -15.80 1.77
N GLN A 16 -23.05 -15.83 2.50
CA GLN A 16 -22.79 -14.92 3.61
C GLN A 16 -22.19 -13.58 3.13
N PHE A 17 -21.67 -13.55 1.91
CA PHE A 17 -20.95 -12.40 1.37
C PHE A 17 -21.94 -11.32 0.88
N PRO A 18 -21.78 -10.05 1.27
CA PRO A 18 -22.69 -8.98 0.85
C PRO A 18 -22.80 -8.91 -0.67
N GLY A 19 -24.03 -8.78 -1.19
CA GLY A 19 -24.31 -8.79 -2.63
C GLY A 19 -23.46 -7.82 -3.44
N HIS A 20 -23.26 -6.61 -2.90
CA HIS A 20 -22.46 -5.56 -3.54
C HIS A 20 -20.94 -5.86 -3.56
N LEU A 21 -20.46 -6.80 -2.75
CA LEU A 21 -19.06 -7.24 -2.72
C LEU A 21 -18.84 -8.56 -3.46
N GLN A 22 -19.87 -9.29 -3.90
CA GLN A 22 -19.73 -10.65 -4.47
C GLN A 22 -18.67 -10.79 -5.56
N LYS A 23 -18.38 -9.74 -6.34
CA LYS A 23 -17.28 -9.72 -7.33
C LYS A 23 -15.89 -10.01 -6.73
N TYR A 24 -15.68 -9.67 -5.46
CA TYR A 24 -14.45 -9.90 -4.72
C TYR A 24 -14.35 -11.32 -4.16
N TRP A 25 -15.49 -11.97 -3.87
CA TRP A 25 -15.50 -13.34 -3.36
C TRP A 25 -14.73 -14.30 -4.27
N PHE A 26 -14.96 -14.22 -5.58
CA PHE A 26 -14.28 -15.07 -6.57
C PHE A 26 -12.78 -14.74 -6.73
N GLN A 27 -12.33 -13.61 -6.20
CA GLN A 27 -10.94 -13.16 -6.22
C GLN A 27 -10.26 -13.24 -4.84
N ARG A 28 -10.97 -13.67 -3.79
CA ARG A 28 -10.49 -13.61 -2.41
C ARG A 28 -9.13 -14.29 -2.20
N PHE A 29 -8.84 -15.39 -2.89
CA PHE A 29 -7.54 -16.07 -2.83
C PHE A 29 -6.41 -15.34 -3.58
N LYS A 30 -6.74 -14.47 -4.53
CA LYS A 30 -5.77 -13.54 -5.13
C LYS A 30 -5.54 -12.31 -4.25
N ILE A 31 -6.55 -11.94 -3.46
CA ILE A 31 -6.43 -10.84 -2.50
C ILE A 31 -5.63 -11.28 -1.29
N TRP A 32 -5.92 -12.47 -0.77
CA TRP A 32 -5.25 -13.12 0.35
C TRP A 32 -5.03 -14.60 0.04
N ASP A 33 -3.78 -15.02 -0.13
CA ASP A 33 -3.44 -16.43 -0.34
C ASP A 33 -3.93 -17.30 0.83
N LYS A 34 -3.81 -16.78 2.05
CA LYS A 34 -4.25 -17.44 3.30
C LYS A 34 -5.70 -17.14 3.69
N TYR A 35 -6.58 -16.81 2.75
CA TYR A 35 -7.97 -16.45 3.08
C TYR A 35 -8.67 -17.52 3.95
N ASP A 36 -8.44 -18.80 3.65
CA ASP A 36 -8.99 -19.95 4.37
C ASP A 36 -8.43 -20.15 5.80
N LYS A 37 -7.39 -19.41 6.18
CA LYS A 37 -6.79 -19.43 7.52
C LYS A 37 -7.43 -18.45 8.49
N GLY A 38 -8.50 -17.79 8.07
CA GLY A 38 -9.36 -16.97 8.93
C GLY A 38 -9.06 -15.49 8.87
N ILE A 39 -8.78 -14.97 7.68
CA ILE A 39 -8.59 -13.54 7.44
C ILE A 39 -9.83 -12.74 7.86
N TRP A 40 -9.58 -11.65 8.56
CA TRP A 40 -10.60 -10.68 8.98
C TRP A 40 -10.62 -9.48 8.05
N MET A 41 -11.84 -9.04 7.73
CA MET A 41 -12.08 -7.91 6.86
C MET A 41 -13.25 -7.07 7.38
N THR A 42 -13.19 -5.75 7.19
CA THR A 42 -14.38 -4.89 7.18
C THR A 42 -14.96 -4.87 5.77
N GLU A 43 -16.22 -4.46 5.59
CA GLU A 43 -16.83 -4.34 4.25
C GLU A 43 -16.04 -3.37 3.35
N ASP A 44 -15.73 -2.17 3.88
CA ASP A 44 -15.03 -1.12 3.13
C ASP A 44 -13.63 -1.52 2.68
N ALA A 45 -12.93 -2.36 3.46
CA ALA A 45 -11.58 -2.79 3.14
C ALA A 45 -11.47 -3.60 1.84
N TRP A 46 -12.56 -4.23 1.37
CA TRP A 46 -12.55 -4.98 0.11
C TRP A 46 -12.34 -4.11 -1.12
N PHE A 47 -12.71 -2.84 -1.04
CA PHE A 47 -12.50 -1.90 -2.15
C PHE A 47 -11.05 -1.43 -2.25
N GLY A 48 -10.35 -1.32 -1.11
CA GLY A 48 -9.02 -0.71 -1.04
C GLY A 48 -7.86 -1.68 -0.83
N VAL A 49 -8.12 -2.92 -0.40
CA VAL A 49 -7.05 -3.89 -0.12
C VAL A 49 -6.26 -4.20 -1.40
N THR A 50 -4.95 -3.98 -1.35
CA THR A 50 -4.03 -4.35 -2.43
C THR A 50 -3.96 -5.87 -2.54
N PRO A 51 -4.23 -6.47 -3.72
CA PRO A 51 -4.11 -7.91 -3.88
C PRO A 51 -2.70 -8.41 -3.54
N GLU A 52 -2.60 -9.53 -2.82
CA GLU A 52 -1.33 -10.04 -2.28
C GLU A 52 -0.18 -10.12 -3.31
N PRO A 53 -0.36 -10.61 -4.56
CA PRO A 53 0.72 -10.61 -5.55
C PRO A 53 1.27 -9.21 -5.87
N ILE A 54 0.40 -8.19 -5.90
CA ILE A 54 0.80 -6.80 -6.13
C ILE A 54 1.54 -6.27 -4.89
N ALA A 55 0.98 -6.47 -3.70
CA ALA A 55 1.60 -6.03 -2.45
C ALA A 55 3.01 -6.62 -2.27
N ASN A 56 3.18 -7.92 -2.57
CA ASN A 56 4.47 -8.59 -2.53
C ASN A 56 5.46 -8.01 -3.55
N LYS A 57 5.02 -7.70 -4.78
CA LYS A 57 5.89 -7.12 -5.81
C LYS A 57 6.28 -5.67 -5.49
N ILE A 58 5.36 -4.88 -4.93
CA ILE A 58 5.66 -3.55 -4.37
C ILE A 58 6.71 -3.67 -3.28
N ALA A 59 6.50 -4.57 -2.30
CA ALA A 59 7.43 -4.76 -1.20
C ALA A 59 8.82 -5.18 -1.67
N ALA A 60 8.92 -6.03 -2.69
CA ALA A 60 10.18 -6.40 -3.33
C ALA A 60 10.85 -5.20 -4.00
N HIS A 61 10.13 -4.46 -4.85
CA HIS A 61 10.68 -3.26 -5.52
C HIS A 61 11.22 -2.25 -4.52
N ILE A 62 10.43 -1.89 -3.49
CA ILE A 62 10.90 -0.96 -2.46
C ILE A 62 12.12 -1.53 -1.72
N ALA A 63 12.14 -2.83 -1.41
CA ALA A 63 13.25 -3.43 -0.68
C ALA A 63 14.57 -3.46 -1.48
N GLU A 64 14.47 -3.69 -2.79
CA GLU A 64 15.60 -3.80 -3.73
C GLU A 64 16.13 -2.42 -4.12
N SER A 65 15.26 -1.45 -4.36
CA SER A 65 15.65 -0.13 -4.88
C SER A 65 15.92 0.93 -3.81
N ALA A 66 15.42 0.75 -2.59
CA ALA A 66 15.62 1.73 -1.52
C ALA A 66 17.10 1.89 -1.11
N PRO A 67 17.54 3.11 -0.74
CA PRO A 67 18.87 3.32 -0.18
C PRO A 67 19.12 2.42 1.05
N LYS A 68 20.30 1.81 1.13
CA LYS A 68 20.66 0.87 2.22
C LYS A 68 20.56 1.50 3.62
N ALA A 69 20.81 2.80 3.74
CA ALA A 69 20.71 3.54 4.99
C ALA A 69 19.27 3.65 5.53
N LYS A 70 18.25 3.41 4.69
CA LYS A 70 16.86 3.37 5.10
C LYS A 70 16.53 1.99 5.67
N THR A 71 16.20 1.93 6.95
CA THR A 71 15.96 0.66 7.66
C THR A 71 14.56 0.56 8.24
N VAL A 72 13.80 1.66 8.24
CA VAL A 72 12.43 1.74 8.73
C VAL A 72 11.50 2.12 7.58
N ILE A 73 10.37 1.41 7.47
CA ILE A 73 9.31 1.77 6.53
C ILE A 73 8.00 2.06 7.26
N ILE A 74 7.27 3.06 6.80
CA ILE A 74 6.00 3.50 7.35
C ILE A 74 4.94 3.29 6.27
N ASP A 75 4.01 2.36 6.50
CA ASP A 75 2.76 2.27 5.76
C ASP A 75 1.76 3.27 6.35
N ALA A 76 1.52 4.37 5.65
CA ALA A 76 0.71 5.48 6.12
C ALA A 76 -0.81 5.22 6.06
N PHE A 77 -1.24 4.22 5.27
CA PHE A 77 -2.66 3.89 5.04
C PHE A 77 -2.82 2.37 5.07
N ALA A 78 -2.58 1.77 6.23
CA ALA A 78 -2.38 0.33 6.35
C ALA A 78 -3.62 -0.50 5.98
N GLY A 79 -4.83 0.05 6.17
CA GLY A 79 -6.07 -0.67 5.97
C GLY A 79 -6.08 -1.97 6.77
N VAL A 80 -6.52 -3.06 6.14
CA VAL A 80 -6.50 -4.42 6.71
C VAL A 80 -5.12 -5.09 6.66
N GLY A 81 -4.06 -4.33 6.39
CA GLY A 81 -2.67 -4.76 6.53
C GLY A 81 -2.03 -5.42 5.31
N GLY A 82 -2.65 -5.39 4.13
CA GLY A 82 -2.12 -6.07 2.93
C GLY A 82 -0.68 -5.67 2.59
N ASN A 83 -0.43 -4.36 2.46
CA ASN A 83 0.92 -3.84 2.16
C ASN A 83 1.85 -3.97 3.37
N ALA A 84 1.43 -3.57 4.58
CA ALA A 84 2.22 -3.74 5.81
C ALA A 84 2.72 -5.19 6.02
N ILE A 85 1.88 -6.20 5.75
CA ILE A 85 2.27 -7.62 5.83
C ILE A 85 3.30 -7.96 4.77
N ALA A 86 3.10 -7.55 3.51
CA ALA A 86 4.07 -7.78 2.43
C ALA A 86 5.43 -7.11 2.73
N LEU A 87 5.41 -5.88 3.22
CA LEU A 87 6.59 -5.15 3.67
C LEU A 87 7.31 -5.90 4.79
N ALA A 88 6.61 -6.38 5.81
CA ALA A 88 7.23 -7.13 6.90
C ALA A 88 7.81 -8.48 6.45
N ARG A 89 7.17 -9.14 5.48
CA ARG A 89 7.61 -10.41 4.88
C ARG A 89 8.82 -10.27 3.98
N SER A 90 9.10 -9.08 3.43
CA SER A 90 10.30 -8.87 2.59
C SER A 90 11.60 -9.09 3.36
N GLY A 91 11.58 -8.96 4.69
CA GLY A 91 12.74 -9.16 5.55
C GLY A 91 13.78 -8.02 5.49
N ARG A 92 13.55 -6.98 4.68
CA ARG A 92 14.47 -5.84 4.48
C ARG A 92 14.48 -4.83 5.62
N TRP A 93 13.36 -4.69 6.32
CA TRP A 93 13.15 -3.61 7.29
C TRP A 93 13.43 -4.09 8.71
N GLU A 94 14.14 -3.28 9.48
CA GLU A 94 14.30 -3.49 10.93
C GLU A 94 12.96 -3.32 11.64
N ARG A 95 12.15 -2.34 11.17
CA ARG A 95 10.82 -2.07 11.69
C ARG A 95 9.88 -1.63 10.57
N VAL A 96 8.66 -2.15 10.60
CA VAL A 96 7.55 -1.67 9.79
C VAL A 96 6.59 -0.95 10.73
N PHE A 97 6.32 0.34 10.51
CA PHE A 97 5.24 1.04 11.16
C PHE A 97 4.03 1.06 10.26
N ALA A 98 2.84 0.82 10.80
CA ALA A 98 1.60 0.79 10.03
C ALA A 98 0.54 1.65 10.71
N ILE A 99 0.05 2.66 10.01
CA ILE A 99 -0.92 3.63 10.52
C ILE A 99 -2.30 3.31 9.94
N GLU A 100 -3.30 3.18 10.81
CA GLU A 100 -4.69 3.03 10.41
C GLU A 100 -5.59 3.83 11.35
N LYS A 101 -6.55 4.55 10.77
CA LYS A 101 -7.45 5.46 11.48
C LYS A 101 -8.65 4.73 12.04
N ASP A 102 -9.22 3.78 11.29
CA ASP A 102 -10.39 3.03 11.70
C ASP A 102 -10.00 1.89 12.66
N PRO A 103 -10.49 1.88 13.91
CA PRO A 103 -10.10 0.88 14.90
C PRO A 103 -10.54 -0.54 14.53
N LYS A 104 -11.64 -0.72 13.80
CA LYS A 104 -12.12 -2.05 13.37
C LYS A 104 -11.18 -2.62 12.30
N THR A 105 -10.85 -1.82 11.30
CA THR A 105 -9.90 -2.13 10.22
C THR A 105 -8.50 -2.40 10.78
N LEU A 106 -8.04 -1.61 11.74
CA LEU A 106 -6.78 -1.86 12.45
C LEU A 106 -6.79 -3.20 13.20
N LYS A 107 -7.91 -3.58 13.81
CA LYS A 107 -8.04 -4.88 14.48
C LYS A 107 -7.95 -6.03 13.47
N CYS A 108 -8.57 -5.91 12.30
CA CYS A 108 -8.37 -6.85 11.19
C CYS A 108 -6.90 -6.95 10.79
N ALA A 109 -6.22 -5.82 10.62
CA ALA A 109 -4.82 -5.78 10.20
C ALA A 109 -3.87 -6.51 11.15
N LYS A 110 -4.07 -6.32 12.46
CA LYS A 110 -3.31 -7.01 13.52
C LYS A 110 -3.51 -8.52 13.46
N HIS A 111 -4.77 -8.96 13.42
CA HIS A 111 -5.14 -10.38 13.31
C HIS A 111 -4.58 -11.02 12.03
N ASN A 112 -4.72 -10.34 10.89
CA ASN A 112 -4.19 -10.82 9.62
C ASN A 112 -2.66 -10.97 9.68
N ALA A 113 -1.95 -10.04 10.31
CA ALA A 113 -0.49 -10.15 10.47
C ALA A 113 -0.06 -11.34 11.34
N GLU A 114 -0.89 -11.77 12.30
CA GLU A 114 -0.66 -12.98 13.10
C GLU A 114 -0.79 -14.24 12.23
N ILE A 115 -1.80 -14.34 11.36
CA ILE A 115 -1.98 -15.43 10.39
C ILE A 115 -0.77 -15.54 9.44
N TYR A 116 -0.21 -14.40 9.05
CA TYR A 116 0.99 -14.35 8.22
C TYR A 116 2.30 -14.54 8.99
N GLY A 117 2.27 -14.60 10.33
CA GLY A 117 3.44 -14.85 11.17
C GLY A 117 4.42 -13.67 11.25
N VAL A 118 3.96 -12.44 10.99
CA VAL A 118 4.79 -11.22 10.96
C VAL A 118 4.34 -10.14 11.94
N ALA A 119 3.38 -10.45 12.81
CA ALA A 119 2.85 -9.50 13.79
C ALA A 119 3.93 -8.84 14.67
N ASN A 120 5.00 -9.58 15.01
CA ASN A 120 6.11 -9.08 15.82
C ASN A 120 7.06 -8.11 15.07
N LYS A 121 6.91 -7.94 13.76
CA LYS A 121 7.69 -6.99 12.94
C LYS A 121 6.96 -5.69 12.66
N ILE A 122 5.65 -5.63 12.93
CA ILE A 122 4.79 -4.49 12.60
C ILE A 122 4.40 -3.73 13.87
N PHE A 123 4.71 -2.44 13.89
CA PHE A 123 4.38 -1.51 14.95
C PHE A 123 3.18 -0.66 14.54
N TRP A 124 2.05 -0.94 15.17
CA TRP A 124 0.77 -0.35 14.79
C TRP A 124 0.53 0.99 15.48
N LEU A 125 0.15 2.01 14.71
CA LEU A 125 -0.25 3.33 15.19
C LEU A 125 -1.72 3.59 14.83
N ALA A 126 -2.57 3.71 15.83
CA ALA A 126 -3.97 4.08 15.61
C ALA A 126 -4.09 5.60 15.47
N GLY A 127 -4.71 6.07 14.39
CA GLY A 127 -5.04 7.49 14.22
C GLY A 127 -4.92 8.00 12.78
N ASP A 128 -5.13 9.31 12.63
CA ASP A 128 -4.96 9.98 11.35
C ASP A 128 -3.49 10.00 10.92
N CYS A 129 -3.20 9.58 9.70
CA CYS A 129 -1.83 9.47 9.21
C CYS A 129 -1.08 10.82 9.17
N PHE A 130 -1.77 11.93 8.91
CA PHE A 130 -1.15 13.24 8.84
C PHE A 130 -0.76 13.78 10.22
N GLU A 131 -1.39 13.28 11.28
CA GLU A 131 -1.01 13.56 12.67
C GLU A 131 0.02 12.56 13.18
N ALA A 132 -0.21 11.26 12.96
CA ALA A 132 0.61 10.18 13.47
C ALA A 132 2.05 10.22 12.93
N ILE A 133 2.21 10.64 11.66
CA ILE A 133 3.52 10.72 10.99
C ILE A 133 4.49 11.70 11.71
N SER A 134 3.99 12.65 12.50
CA SER A 134 4.83 13.56 13.29
C SER A 134 5.73 12.86 14.32
N ARG A 135 5.44 11.61 14.67
CA ARG A 135 6.30 10.77 15.53
C ARG A 135 7.66 10.45 14.89
N PHE A 136 7.80 10.64 13.59
CA PHE A 136 9.01 10.33 12.82
C PHE A 136 9.84 11.57 12.46
N VAL A 137 9.52 12.75 13.01
CA VAL A 137 10.35 13.95 12.83
C VAL A 137 11.79 13.68 13.20
N GLY A 138 12.71 14.06 12.30
CA GLY A 138 14.15 13.89 12.49
C GLY A 138 14.68 12.47 12.29
N GLN A 139 13.84 11.51 11.90
CA GLN A 139 14.28 10.14 11.62
C GLN A 139 14.70 10.00 10.15
N GLU A 140 15.99 10.15 9.89
CA GLU A 140 16.55 10.13 8.54
C GLU A 140 16.56 8.74 7.88
N ASN A 141 16.40 7.66 8.64
CA ASN A 141 16.42 6.27 8.15
C ASN A 141 15.05 5.73 7.73
N THR A 142 14.07 6.60 7.50
CA THR A 142 12.69 6.23 7.19
C THR A 142 12.37 6.30 5.70
N ILE A 143 11.43 5.45 5.27
CA ILE A 143 10.72 5.49 3.99
C ILE A 143 9.23 5.54 4.28
N ILE A 144 8.47 6.29 3.50
CA ILE A 144 7.01 6.33 3.60
C ILE A 144 6.41 5.65 2.37
N PHE A 145 5.58 4.63 2.60
CA PHE A 145 4.68 4.09 1.61
C PHE A 145 3.26 4.58 1.92
N ALA A 146 2.56 5.09 0.92
CA ALA A 146 1.20 5.57 1.08
C ALA A 146 0.28 5.03 -0.03
N SER A 147 -0.74 4.29 0.38
CA SER A 147 -1.86 3.82 -0.44
C SER A 147 -3.17 4.51 -0.02
N PRO A 148 -3.34 5.82 -0.32
CA PRO A 148 -4.52 6.56 0.09
C PRO A 148 -5.80 6.06 -0.61
N PRO A 149 -6.99 6.41 -0.10
CA PRO A 149 -8.21 6.26 -0.88
C PRO A 149 -8.16 7.14 -2.14
N TRP A 150 -8.79 6.69 -3.22
CA TRP A 150 -8.77 7.38 -4.51
C TRP A 150 -10.09 8.07 -4.88
N GLY A 151 -11.09 8.06 -4.00
CA GLY A 151 -12.40 8.69 -4.24
C GLY A 151 -13.51 7.76 -4.76
N GLY A 152 -13.38 6.44 -4.59
CA GLY A 152 -14.39 5.45 -4.98
C GLY A 152 -14.10 4.79 -6.33
N THR A 153 -15.07 4.10 -6.96
CA THR A 153 -14.82 3.31 -8.19
C THR A 153 -14.75 4.12 -9.49
N SER A 154 -15.07 5.41 -9.45
CA SER A 154 -15.13 6.29 -10.62
C SER A 154 -13.75 6.72 -11.15
N TYR A 155 -12.65 6.43 -10.45
CA TYR A 155 -11.29 6.75 -10.96
C TYR A 155 -10.97 6.08 -12.32
N GLY A 156 -11.69 5.00 -12.66
CA GLY A 156 -11.49 4.26 -13.90
C GLY A 156 -12.28 4.79 -15.10
N GLU A 157 -13.10 5.83 -14.94
CA GLU A 157 -13.94 6.40 -16.00
C GLU A 157 -13.15 7.30 -16.96
N ASP A 158 -12.13 7.98 -16.45
CA ASP A 158 -11.25 8.85 -17.24
C ASP A 158 -10.12 8.03 -17.89
N ASP A 159 -9.77 8.33 -19.15
CA ASP A 159 -8.59 7.74 -19.80
C ASP A 159 -7.29 8.15 -19.09
N ILE A 160 -7.25 9.39 -18.59
CA ILE A 160 -6.16 9.96 -17.79
C ILE A 160 -6.78 10.58 -16.54
N PHE A 161 -6.46 10.00 -15.38
CA PHE A 161 -7.01 10.42 -14.09
C PHE A 161 -6.26 11.64 -13.56
N ASP A 162 -7.01 12.73 -13.37
CA ASP A 162 -6.55 13.98 -12.78
C ASP A 162 -6.42 13.86 -11.26
N LEU A 163 -5.19 13.78 -10.77
CA LEU A 163 -4.86 13.60 -9.35
C LEU A 163 -5.24 14.81 -8.48
N THR A 164 -5.62 15.95 -9.07
CA THR A 164 -6.18 17.08 -8.31
C THR A 164 -7.60 16.80 -7.81
N LYS A 165 -8.31 15.86 -8.44
CA LYS A 165 -9.67 15.42 -8.09
C LYS A 165 -9.70 14.22 -7.15
N MET A 166 -8.53 13.71 -6.74
CA MET A 166 -8.46 12.55 -5.86
C MET A 166 -8.97 12.91 -4.46
N GLU A 167 -9.90 12.09 -3.96
CA GLU A 167 -10.56 12.29 -2.67
C GLU A 167 -10.25 11.13 -1.72
N PRO A 168 -10.11 11.39 -0.40
CA PRO A 168 -10.25 12.69 0.26
C PRO A 168 -8.99 13.55 0.22
N TYR A 169 -7.92 13.09 -0.44
CA TYR A 169 -6.63 13.77 -0.47
C TYR A 169 -6.08 13.79 -1.89
N ASN A 170 -5.80 14.99 -2.40
CA ASN A 170 -5.13 15.14 -3.68
C ASN A 170 -3.61 14.88 -3.59
N LEU A 171 -2.96 14.78 -4.76
CA LEU A 171 -1.51 14.54 -4.84
C LEU A 171 -0.68 15.59 -4.07
N ASP A 172 -1.04 16.88 -4.15
CA ASP A 172 -0.30 17.96 -3.50
C ASP A 172 -0.29 17.81 -1.98
N LYS A 173 -1.47 17.51 -1.41
CA LYS A 173 -1.64 17.27 0.03
C LYS A 173 -0.80 16.08 0.48
N LEU A 174 -0.85 14.96 -0.25
CA LEU A 174 -0.10 13.76 0.09
C LEU A 174 1.40 14.01 0.03
N TYR A 175 1.89 14.51 -1.10
CA TYR A 175 3.31 14.77 -1.30
C TYR A 175 3.85 15.72 -0.25
N LYS A 176 3.28 16.92 -0.11
CA LYS A 176 3.77 17.94 0.85
C LYS A 176 3.64 17.51 2.30
N SER A 177 2.70 16.64 2.64
CA SER A 177 2.55 16.20 4.04
C SER A 177 3.61 15.16 4.40
N PHE A 178 3.93 14.22 3.50
CA PHE A 178 4.89 13.15 3.79
C PHE A 178 6.34 13.55 3.55
N THR A 179 6.64 14.38 2.54
CA THR A 179 8.03 14.78 2.24
C THR A 179 8.69 15.67 3.28
N LYS A 180 7.91 16.19 4.23
CA LYS A 180 8.42 16.84 5.45
C LYS A 180 9.17 15.88 6.37
N TYR A 181 8.91 14.58 6.27
CA TYR A 181 9.43 13.57 7.19
C TYR A 181 10.40 12.61 6.50
N SER A 182 10.20 12.31 5.21
CA SER A 182 11.10 11.47 4.41
C SER A 182 11.15 11.96 2.97
N LYS A 183 12.34 12.02 2.37
CA LYS A 183 12.47 12.28 0.92
C LYS A 183 12.03 11.07 0.10
N GLU A 184 12.24 9.88 0.64
CA GLU A 184 11.86 8.60 0.08
C GLU A 184 10.40 8.33 0.38
N LEU A 185 9.57 8.58 -0.65
CA LEU A 185 8.12 8.45 -0.62
C LEU A 185 7.67 7.59 -1.79
N VAL A 186 6.87 6.57 -1.52
CA VAL A 186 6.23 5.73 -2.53
C VAL A 186 4.73 5.94 -2.46
N LEU A 187 4.15 6.44 -3.54
CA LEU A 187 2.69 6.65 -3.65
C LEU A 187 2.07 5.57 -4.52
N TYR A 188 1.13 4.81 -3.97
CA TYR A 188 0.30 3.85 -4.71
C TYR A 188 -0.97 4.56 -5.22
N LEU A 189 -1.05 4.71 -6.54
CA LEU A 189 -2.00 5.59 -7.23
C LEU A 189 -2.82 4.83 -8.29
N PRO A 190 -3.94 5.41 -8.76
CA PRO A 190 -4.71 4.85 -9.87
C PRO A 190 -3.81 4.58 -11.09
N ARG A 191 -4.06 3.45 -11.75
CA ARG A 191 -3.28 2.98 -12.93
C ARG A 191 -3.21 3.95 -14.10
N ASN A 192 -4.13 4.90 -14.18
CA ASN A 192 -4.33 5.87 -15.25
C ASN A 192 -3.95 7.30 -14.80
N SER A 193 -3.27 7.45 -13.67
CA SER A 193 -2.88 8.77 -13.14
C SER A 193 -2.07 9.59 -14.15
N ASP A 194 -2.32 10.90 -14.22
CA ASP A 194 -1.57 11.82 -15.07
C ASP A 194 -0.10 11.91 -14.62
N LEU A 195 0.79 11.25 -15.37
CA LEU A 195 2.22 11.25 -15.10
C LEU A 195 2.85 12.65 -15.17
N ASN A 196 2.29 13.58 -15.95
CA ASN A 196 2.77 14.96 -16.01
C ASN A 196 2.50 15.70 -14.70
N GLN A 197 1.41 15.36 -13.99
CA GLN A 197 1.13 15.94 -12.67
C GLN A 197 2.10 15.39 -11.63
N ILE A 198 2.45 14.11 -11.70
CA ILE A 198 3.42 13.47 -10.81
C ILE A 198 4.83 14.04 -11.05
N ALA A 199 5.24 14.19 -12.31
CA ALA A 199 6.57 14.68 -12.68
C ALA A 199 6.88 16.10 -12.16
N LYS A 200 5.86 16.95 -11.95
CA LYS A 200 6.03 18.32 -11.42
C LYS A 200 6.65 18.39 -10.01
N TYR A 201 6.66 17.28 -9.28
CA TYR A 201 7.21 17.22 -7.92
C TYR A 201 8.68 16.82 -7.90
N VAL A 202 9.28 16.51 -9.05
CA VAL A 202 10.68 16.13 -9.20
C VAL A 202 11.45 17.27 -9.88
N PRO A 203 12.69 17.58 -9.44
CA PRO A 203 13.54 18.55 -10.12
C PRO A 203 13.74 18.23 -11.61
N GLU A 204 13.91 19.25 -12.45
CA GLU A 204 14.01 19.09 -13.92
C GLU A 204 15.19 18.19 -14.36
N ASP A 205 16.24 18.09 -13.56
CA ASP A 205 17.44 17.29 -13.81
C ASP A 205 17.37 15.87 -13.23
N GLN A 206 16.26 15.50 -12.59
CA GLN A 206 16.07 14.20 -11.95
C GLN A 206 14.98 13.37 -12.63
N LYS A 207 15.16 12.05 -12.61
CA LYS A 207 14.15 11.10 -13.08
C LYS A 207 13.29 10.62 -11.91
N LEU A 208 12.04 10.31 -12.22
CA LEU A 208 11.11 9.66 -11.30
C LEU A 208 10.79 8.27 -11.82
N GLU A 209 10.98 7.26 -10.99
CA GLU A 209 10.57 5.90 -11.34
C GLU A 209 9.08 5.70 -11.10
N VAL A 210 8.40 5.16 -12.10
CA VAL A 210 6.98 4.82 -12.05
C VAL A 210 6.78 3.39 -12.51
N ALA A 211 6.30 2.53 -11.63
CA ALA A 211 6.06 1.13 -11.93
C ALA A 211 4.56 0.84 -12.01
N HIS A 212 4.12 0.23 -13.12
CA HIS A 212 2.76 -0.30 -13.25
C HIS A 212 2.68 -1.74 -12.74
N TYR A 213 1.67 -2.02 -11.92
CA TYR A 213 1.41 -3.36 -11.39
C TYR A 213 0.24 -4.00 -12.13
N ALA A 214 0.55 -5.02 -12.93
CA ALA A 214 -0.42 -5.73 -13.74
C ALA A 214 -0.77 -7.11 -13.17
N ILE A 215 -2.05 -7.50 -13.30
CA ILE A 215 -2.51 -8.86 -13.07
C ILE A 215 -3.15 -9.34 -14.36
N MET A 216 -2.68 -10.48 -14.89
CA MET A 216 -3.21 -11.11 -16.11
C MET A 216 -3.27 -10.14 -17.31
N GLY A 217 -2.18 -9.39 -17.54
CA GLY A 217 -2.07 -8.45 -18.66
C GLY A 217 -2.80 -7.12 -18.48
N ALA A 218 -3.52 -6.91 -17.37
CA ALA A 218 -4.21 -5.65 -17.09
C ALA A 218 -3.55 -4.90 -15.93
N SER A 219 -3.10 -3.66 -16.17
CA SER A 219 -2.64 -2.74 -15.12
C SER A 219 -3.76 -2.52 -14.09
N LYS A 220 -3.42 -2.61 -12.80
CA LYS A 220 -4.34 -2.42 -11.67
C LYS A 220 -4.07 -1.12 -10.92
N ALA A 221 -2.80 -0.75 -10.80
CA ALA A 221 -2.34 0.46 -10.15
C ALA A 221 -0.94 0.82 -10.66
N LEU A 222 -0.45 1.98 -10.25
CA LEU A 222 0.97 2.33 -10.37
C LEU A 222 1.52 2.77 -9.02
N CYS A 223 2.84 2.65 -8.85
CA CYS A 223 3.58 3.33 -7.80
C CYS A 223 4.51 4.38 -8.40
N ALA A 224 4.50 5.57 -7.83
CA ALA A 224 5.51 6.61 -8.06
C ALA A 224 6.52 6.62 -6.92
N TYR A 225 7.81 6.56 -7.25
CA TYR A 225 8.93 6.40 -6.31
C TYR A 225 9.75 7.68 -6.23
N PHE A 226 9.45 8.56 -5.26
CA PHE A 226 10.15 9.82 -5.04
C PHE A 226 11.37 9.63 -4.15
N GLY A 227 12.47 10.33 -4.44
CA GLY A 227 13.74 10.20 -3.73
C GLY A 227 14.69 9.23 -4.43
N ASP A 228 15.72 8.76 -3.72
CA ASP A 228 16.86 8.08 -4.32
C ASP A 228 16.62 6.56 -4.47
N PHE A 229 15.51 6.16 -5.11
CA PHE A 229 15.24 4.75 -5.43
C PHE A 229 16.01 4.33 -6.69
N ASN A 230 16.83 3.29 -6.58
CA ASN A 230 17.59 2.77 -7.71
C ASN A 230 16.93 1.53 -8.33
N PHE A 231 16.35 1.69 -9.52
CA PHE A 231 15.74 0.62 -10.30
C PHE A 231 16.65 0.07 -11.41
N ASP A 232 17.93 0.41 -11.42
CA ASP A 232 18.91 -0.05 -12.41
C ASP A 232 18.69 -1.54 -12.68
N VAL A 233 18.16 -1.81 -13.87
CA VAL A 233 18.01 -3.15 -14.40
C VAL A 233 19.44 -3.67 -14.44
N ALA A 234 19.72 -4.80 -13.79
CA ALA A 234 20.96 -5.49 -14.06
C ALA A 234 21.04 -5.62 -15.59
N GLU A 235 21.98 -4.91 -16.21
CA GLU A 235 22.28 -5.13 -17.62
C GLU A 235 22.58 -6.63 -17.69
N GLU A 236 21.69 -7.40 -18.29
CA GLU A 236 21.99 -8.78 -18.64
C GLU A 236 23.23 -8.67 -19.51
N GLU A 237 24.38 -9.09 -18.99
CA GLU A 237 25.57 -9.31 -19.79
C GLU A 237 25.16 -10.27 -20.90
N VAL A 238 24.89 -9.73 -22.08
CA VAL A 238 24.76 -10.51 -23.29
C VAL A 238 26.16 -11.03 -23.55
N GLU A 239 26.45 -12.23 -23.06
CA GLU A 239 27.64 -12.98 -23.46
C GLU A 239 27.60 -13.12 -24.99
N GLU A 240 28.52 -12.42 -25.67
CA GLU A 240 28.85 -12.64 -27.10
C GLU A 240 29.54 -14.00 -27.32
#